data_AF-A0A2V9UQS9-F1
#
_entry.id   AF-A0A2V9UQS9-F1
#
_cell.length_a   1.000
_cell.length_b   1.000
_cell.length_c   1.000
_cell.angle_alpha   90.00
_cell.angle_beta   90.00
_cell.angle_gamma   90.00
#
_symmetry.space_group_name_H-M   'P 1'
#
loop_
_entity.id
_entity.type
_entity.pdbx_description
1 polymer ?
#
loop_
_entity_poly.entity_id
_entity_poly.type
_entity_poly.pdbx_seq_one_letter_code
_entity_poly.pdbx_strand_id
1 'polypeptide(L)'
;MSVLEVISSQLDQKAVLYPCTDSSVLLVSRNRQAFQESYHIALPEPETLEMLMDKTSFFRFAQEHGLPVPATFFLRTRVEAIAASKQIPFPCIMKPGFKTSNWERNAAGAKAYLLSSSQEFLAAYDLCSSWAESIVAQEWVRGKDRDLYSCNCYFDEQSKPIVTFVARKLRQNPPILGVSASGEECRNDTVLKQTVELFTNVRLRGLGYLEMKRDAHSGQYRVIEPNIGRPTGRSAIAEAGGVPLIYSMYCDLAGLQLPPRREQTYHGAKWIYFKKDLASSWHYWQKGELTLGEWMRSLWGHKRDAVFSWSDPMPFLLDWWTPIRDLMRRGWRLLRQGNVQPLVHDSQTRSPLP
;
A
#
# COMPACT_ATOMS: atom_id res chain seq x y z
N MET A 1 -3.24 30.61 7.68
CA MET A 1 -3.85 30.09 6.44
C MET A 1 -3.13 28.83 6.02
N SER A 2 -3.86 27.74 5.76
CA SER A 2 -3.28 26.53 5.17
C SER A 2 -2.82 26.80 3.72
N VAL A 3 -1.89 26.00 3.19
CA VAL A 3 -1.45 26.12 1.78
C VAL A 3 -2.64 26.01 0.80
N LEU A 4 -3.64 25.20 1.15
CA LEU A 4 -4.86 25.05 0.35
C LEU A 4 -5.71 26.32 0.33
N GLU A 5 -5.82 27.07 1.44
CA GLU A 5 -6.54 28.36 1.45
C GLU A 5 -5.83 29.41 0.58
N VAL A 6 -4.49 29.43 0.61
CA VAL A 6 -3.71 30.34 -0.23
C VAL A 6 -3.93 30.02 -1.71
N ILE A 7 -3.84 28.74 -2.10
CA ILE A 7 -4.10 28.32 -3.48
C ILE A 7 -5.53 28.68 -3.90
N SER A 8 -6.55 28.38 -3.08
CA SER A 8 -7.94 28.68 -3.46
C SER A 8 -8.21 30.16 -3.65
N SER A 9 -7.54 31.03 -2.88
CA SER A 9 -7.69 32.49 -3.03
C SER A 9 -7.15 33.04 -4.36
N GLN A 10 -6.34 32.26 -5.07
CA GLN A 10 -5.73 32.62 -6.36
C GLN A 10 -6.45 32.01 -7.56
N LEU A 11 -7.52 31.23 -7.34
CA LEU A 11 -8.27 30.55 -8.39
C LEU A 11 -9.61 31.24 -8.61
N ASP A 12 -9.98 31.42 -9.88
CA ASP A 12 -11.26 32.04 -10.26
C ASP A 12 -12.46 31.09 -10.10
N GLN A 13 -12.22 29.82 -9.81
CA GLN A 13 -13.24 28.77 -9.68
C GLN A 13 -12.78 27.66 -8.72
N LYS A 14 -13.73 26.80 -8.31
CA LYS A 14 -13.41 25.62 -7.50
C LYS A 14 -12.45 24.69 -8.26
N ALA A 15 -11.42 24.18 -7.57
CA ALA A 15 -10.50 23.21 -8.13
C ALA A 15 -10.86 21.76 -7.74
N VAL A 16 -10.51 20.79 -8.57
CA VAL A 16 -10.60 19.39 -8.20
C VAL A 16 -9.41 19.03 -7.31
N LEU A 17 -9.67 18.54 -6.09
CA LEU A 17 -8.62 18.20 -5.13
C LEU A 17 -8.26 16.71 -5.21
N TYR A 18 -6.97 16.43 -5.38
CA TYR A 18 -6.41 15.07 -5.34
C TYR A 18 -5.49 14.89 -4.14
N PRO A 19 -5.97 14.26 -3.05
CA PRO A 19 -5.08 13.76 -2.01
C PRO A 19 -4.17 12.68 -2.58
N CYS A 20 -2.87 12.73 -2.26
CA CYS A 20 -1.86 11.79 -2.79
C CYS A 20 -1.26 10.88 -1.71
N THR A 21 -1.66 11.04 -0.45
CA THR A 21 -1.25 10.21 0.69
C THR A 21 -2.43 9.90 1.59
N ASP A 22 -2.38 8.80 2.34
CA ASP A 22 -3.41 8.45 3.34
C ASP A 22 -3.60 9.59 4.37
N SER A 23 -2.51 10.23 4.81
CA SER A 23 -2.58 11.38 5.72
C SER A 23 -3.32 12.58 5.11
N SER A 24 -3.09 12.87 3.82
CA SER A 24 -3.80 13.96 3.13
C SER A 24 -5.29 13.64 2.93
N VAL A 25 -5.64 12.37 2.67
CA VAL A 25 -7.03 11.91 2.56
C VAL A 25 -7.79 12.15 3.86
N LEU A 26 -7.22 11.74 5.00
CA LEU A 26 -7.82 11.95 6.31
C LEU A 26 -7.91 13.44 6.68
N LEU A 27 -6.88 14.21 6.37
CA LEU A 27 -6.87 15.66 6.62
C LEU A 27 -8.02 16.34 5.86
N VAL A 28 -8.18 16.02 4.57
CA VAL A 28 -9.26 16.59 3.74
C VAL A 28 -10.63 16.12 4.24
N SER A 29 -10.77 14.84 4.59
CA SER A 29 -12.06 14.32 5.08
C SER A 29 -12.51 14.96 6.38
N ARG A 30 -11.61 15.08 7.36
CA ARG A 30 -11.91 15.67 8.68
C ARG A 30 -12.21 17.16 8.62
N ASN A 31 -11.61 17.86 7.65
CA ASN A 31 -11.82 19.30 7.45
C ASN A 31 -12.70 19.56 6.21
N ARG A 32 -13.52 18.58 5.80
CA ARG A 32 -14.20 18.63 4.50
C ARG A 32 -14.99 19.92 4.32
N GLN A 33 -15.79 20.31 5.32
CA GLN A 33 -16.62 21.52 5.31
C GLN A 33 -15.83 22.80 4.97
N ALA A 34 -14.61 22.93 5.50
CA ALA A 34 -13.77 24.09 5.24
C ALA A 34 -13.26 24.15 3.78
N PHE A 35 -13.19 23.00 3.10
CA PHE A 35 -12.67 22.90 1.74
C PHE A 35 -13.75 22.82 0.65
N GLN A 36 -15.00 22.48 0.97
CA GLN A 36 -16.06 22.26 -0.03
C GLN A 36 -16.40 23.53 -0.82
N GLU A 37 -16.20 24.70 -0.22
CA GLU A 37 -16.44 26.00 -0.87
C GLU A 37 -15.40 26.32 -1.94
N SER A 38 -14.21 25.75 -1.85
CA SER A 38 -13.11 26.04 -2.78
C SER A 38 -12.68 24.85 -3.63
N TYR A 39 -13.07 23.64 -3.24
CA TYR A 39 -12.61 22.41 -3.86
C TYR A 39 -13.73 21.41 -4.09
N HIS A 40 -13.71 20.78 -5.26
CA HIS A 40 -14.46 19.55 -5.51
C HIS A 40 -13.71 18.37 -4.88
N ILE A 41 -14.39 17.62 -4.02
CA ILE A 41 -13.84 16.51 -3.25
C ILE A 41 -14.66 15.25 -3.53
N ALA A 42 -14.00 14.18 -3.99
CA ALA A 42 -14.60 12.84 -4.07
C ALA A 42 -14.00 11.94 -2.98
N LEU A 43 -14.65 11.94 -1.81
CA LEU A 43 -14.37 11.04 -0.70
C LEU A 43 -15.71 10.51 -0.16
N PRO A 44 -15.77 9.27 0.38
CA PRO A 44 -16.95 8.80 1.08
C PRO A 44 -17.18 9.61 2.37
N GLU A 45 -18.26 9.31 3.09
CA GLU A 45 -18.50 9.91 4.40
C GLU A 45 -17.35 9.59 5.38
N PRO A 46 -17.03 10.50 6.33
CA PRO A 46 -15.86 10.37 7.19
C PRO A 46 -15.80 9.04 7.94
N GLU A 47 -16.93 8.54 8.43
CA GLU A 47 -17.01 7.28 9.18
C GLU A 47 -16.67 6.08 8.28
N THR A 48 -17.14 6.10 7.03
CA THR A 48 -16.83 5.07 6.03
C THR A 48 -15.35 5.13 5.66
N LEU A 49 -14.83 6.33 5.43
CA LEU A 49 -13.43 6.52 5.09
C LEU A 49 -12.51 6.00 6.21
N GLU A 50 -12.76 6.44 7.45
CA GLU A 50 -11.95 6.05 8.61
C GLU A 50 -12.03 4.54 8.86
N MET A 51 -13.21 3.93 8.74
CA MET A 51 -13.38 2.49 8.83
C MET A 51 -12.56 1.74 7.78
N LEU A 52 -12.59 2.17 6.51
CA LEU A 52 -11.84 1.51 5.43
C LEU A 52 -10.33 1.71 5.58
N MET A 53 -9.87 2.84 6.11
CA MET A 53 -8.44 3.15 6.24
C MET A 53 -7.78 2.51 7.46
N ASP A 54 -8.53 2.32 8.55
CA ASP A 54 -8.04 1.62 9.74
C ASP A 54 -8.19 0.10 9.59
N LYS A 55 -7.07 -0.64 9.63
CA LYS A 55 -7.09 -2.09 9.42
C LYS A 55 -7.88 -2.79 10.52
N THR A 56 -7.82 -2.30 11.76
CA THR A 56 -8.58 -2.90 12.87
C THR A 56 -10.08 -2.82 12.59
N SER A 57 -10.58 -1.63 12.26
CA SER A 57 -11.99 -1.37 11.97
C SER A 57 -12.44 -2.08 10.70
N PHE A 58 -11.66 -2.00 9.62
CA PHE A 58 -11.95 -2.67 8.35
C PHE A 58 -12.09 -4.19 8.52
N PHE A 59 -11.16 -4.84 9.21
CA PHE A 59 -11.22 -6.31 9.36
C PHE A 59 -12.32 -6.76 10.30
N ARG A 60 -12.70 -5.97 11.31
CA ARG A 60 -13.90 -6.24 12.12
C ARG A 60 -15.16 -6.14 11.28
N PHE A 61 -15.33 -5.03 10.56
CA PHE A 61 -16.42 -4.84 9.61
C PHE A 61 -16.49 -6.01 8.61
N ALA A 62 -15.34 -6.40 8.05
CA ALA A 62 -15.25 -7.49 7.11
C ALA A 62 -15.68 -8.84 7.70
N GLN A 63 -15.29 -9.14 8.94
CA GLN A 63 -15.72 -10.36 9.64
C GLN A 63 -17.23 -10.34 9.92
N GLU A 64 -17.77 -9.22 10.40
CA GLU A 64 -19.20 -9.05 10.70
C GLU A 64 -20.09 -9.18 9.47
N HIS A 65 -19.59 -8.75 8.30
CA HIS A 65 -20.33 -8.78 7.03
C HIS A 65 -19.98 -10.00 6.16
N GLY A 66 -19.25 -10.97 6.68
CA GLY A 66 -18.92 -12.22 5.98
C GLY A 66 -18.03 -12.04 4.75
N LEU A 67 -17.24 -10.96 4.69
CA LEU A 67 -16.25 -10.78 3.62
C LEU A 67 -15.15 -11.85 3.76
N PRO A 68 -14.60 -12.35 2.63
CA PRO A 68 -13.57 -13.38 2.69
C PRO A 68 -12.24 -12.73 3.07
N VAL A 69 -11.95 -12.65 4.36
CA VAL A 69 -10.67 -12.17 4.91
C VAL A 69 -9.86 -13.33 5.49
N PRO A 70 -8.53 -13.22 5.62
CA PRO A 70 -7.76 -14.18 6.41
C PRO A 70 -8.21 -14.19 7.87
N ALA A 71 -7.99 -15.29 8.60
CA ALA A 71 -8.24 -15.32 10.04
C ALA A 71 -7.48 -14.16 10.71
N THR A 72 -8.19 -13.30 11.43
CA THR A 72 -7.68 -12.01 11.91
C THR A 72 -7.96 -11.85 13.40
N PHE A 73 -6.94 -11.39 14.13
CA PHE A 73 -6.95 -11.13 15.56
C PHE A 73 -6.49 -9.71 15.84
N PHE A 74 -7.10 -9.05 16.81
CA PHE A 74 -6.84 -7.66 17.18
C PHE A 74 -6.19 -7.63 18.56
N LEU A 75 -5.02 -7.01 18.67
CA LEU A 75 -4.19 -7.05 19.86
C LEU A 75 -3.97 -5.63 20.38
N ARG A 76 -4.43 -5.37 21.61
CA ARG A 76 -4.18 -4.14 22.38
C ARG A 76 -3.45 -4.44 23.68
N THR A 77 -3.57 -5.66 24.17
CA THR A 77 -2.97 -6.11 25.42
C THR A 77 -2.17 -7.40 25.24
N ARG A 78 -1.22 -7.63 26.15
CA ARG A 78 -0.42 -8.86 26.15
C ARG A 78 -1.27 -10.11 26.36
N VAL A 79 -2.37 -9.99 27.11
CA VAL A 79 -3.32 -11.09 27.35
C VAL A 79 -4.00 -11.51 26.05
N GLU A 80 -4.47 -10.55 25.25
CA GLU A 80 -5.04 -10.82 23.92
C GLU A 80 -4.00 -11.45 22.99
N ALA A 81 -2.75 -10.99 23.03
CA ALA A 81 -1.66 -11.60 22.25
C ALA A 81 -1.41 -13.07 22.64
N ILE A 82 -1.43 -13.41 23.93
CA ILE A 82 -1.31 -14.81 24.41
C ILE A 82 -2.50 -15.66 23.96
N ALA A 83 -3.71 -15.11 24.01
CA ALA A 83 -4.91 -15.82 23.55
C ALA A 83 -4.86 -16.07 22.04
N ALA A 84 -4.49 -15.06 21.25
CA ALA A 84 -4.37 -15.14 19.80
C ALA A 84 -3.27 -16.10 19.35
N SER A 85 -2.12 -16.13 20.04
CA SER A 85 -0.99 -17.00 19.67
C SER A 85 -1.31 -18.50 19.76
N LYS A 86 -2.35 -18.88 20.49
CA LYS A 86 -2.85 -20.26 20.61
C LYS A 86 -3.85 -20.63 19.51
N GLN A 87 -4.43 -19.65 18.82
CA GLN A 87 -5.54 -19.86 17.87
C GLN A 87 -5.16 -19.52 16.43
N ILE A 88 -4.25 -18.57 16.23
CA ILE A 88 -3.88 -18.12 14.89
C ILE A 88 -3.12 -19.23 14.13
N PRO A 89 -3.48 -19.50 12.86
CA PRO A 89 -2.70 -20.39 12.02
C PRO A 89 -1.33 -19.81 11.70
N PHE A 90 -0.29 -20.64 11.74
CA PHE A 90 1.06 -20.27 11.33
C PHE A 90 1.42 -20.80 9.92
N PRO A 91 2.21 -20.04 9.12
CA PRO A 91 2.74 -18.72 9.45
C PRO A 91 1.64 -17.64 9.45
N CYS A 92 1.89 -16.54 10.16
CA CYS A 92 1.00 -15.39 10.24
C CYS A 92 1.77 -14.08 10.04
N ILE A 93 1.05 -12.99 9.75
CA ILE A 93 1.60 -11.65 9.66
C ILE A 93 1.14 -10.76 10.81
N MET A 94 2.02 -9.88 11.28
CA MET A 94 1.71 -8.86 12.28
C MET A 94 1.98 -7.47 11.70
N LYS A 95 0.99 -6.59 11.77
CA LYS A 95 1.05 -5.22 11.21
C LYS A 95 0.30 -4.24 12.12
N PRO A 96 0.58 -2.93 12.06
CA PRO A 96 -0.15 -1.97 12.88
C PRO A 96 -1.57 -1.84 12.35
N GLY A 97 -2.54 -1.61 13.24
CA GLY A 97 -3.93 -1.31 12.84
C GLY A 97 -4.00 -0.07 11.97
N PHE A 98 -3.34 1.00 12.43
CA PHE A 98 -3.19 2.24 11.69
C PHE A 98 -1.71 2.57 11.48
N LYS A 99 -1.35 3.02 10.28
CA LYS A 99 0.05 3.35 9.97
C LYS A 99 0.43 4.69 10.61
N THR A 100 1.36 4.66 11.56
CA THR A 100 1.86 5.86 12.25
C THR A 100 3.34 6.09 11.96
N SER A 101 3.79 7.34 12.12
CA SER A 101 5.22 7.68 12.05
C SER A 101 6.05 6.97 13.12
N ASN A 102 5.43 6.64 14.27
CA ASN A 102 6.06 5.86 15.33
C ASN A 102 6.38 4.44 14.86
N TRP A 103 5.42 3.76 14.22
CA TRP A 103 5.67 2.46 13.62
C TRP A 103 6.75 2.53 12.53
N GLU A 104 6.63 3.47 11.59
CA GLU A 104 7.58 3.60 10.47
C GLU A 104 9.03 3.76 10.94
N ARG A 105 9.24 4.57 11.99
CA ARG A 105 10.56 4.82 12.57
C ARG A 105 11.14 3.57 13.22
N ASN A 106 10.37 2.90 14.09
CA ASN A 106 10.87 1.78 14.87
C ASN A 106 10.99 0.48 14.04
N ALA A 107 10.09 0.26 13.09
CA ALA A 107 10.12 -0.90 12.22
C ALA A 107 11.16 -0.80 11.07
N ALA A 108 11.97 0.27 11.03
CA ALA A 108 12.93 0.54 9.96
C ALA A 108 12.31 0.44 8.55
N GLY A 109 11.05 0.89 8.41
CA GLY A 109 10.29 0.81 7.16
C GLY A 109 9.60 -0.53 6.88
N ALA A 110 9.71 -1.54 7.76
CA ALA A 110 8.97 -2.78 7.62
C ALA A 110 7.46 -2.55 7.79
N LYS A 111 6.67 -3.08 6.85
CA LYS A 111 5.21 -2.95 6.85
C LYS A 111 4.50 -3.98 7.72
N ALA A 112 5.12 -5.15 7.85
CA ALA A 112 4.60 -6.28 8.60
C ALA A 112 5.76 -7.23 8.94
N TYR A 113 5.53 -8.08 9.93
CA TYR A 113 6.42 -9.18 10.31
C TYR A 113 5.75 -10.50 9.93
N LEU A 114 6.44 -11.39 9.20
CA LEU A 114 6.01 -12.76 8.96
C LEU A 114 6.59 -13.64 10.08
N LEU A 115 5.72 -14.38 10.76
CA LEU A 115 6.00 -15.09 12.01
C LEU A 115 5.60 -16.55 11.82
N SER A 116 6.48 -17.47 12.17
CA SER A 116 6.34 -18.90 11.88
C SER A 116 5.92 -19.72 13.09
N SER A 117 5.91 -19.14 14.29
CA SER A 117 5.59 -19.84 15.53
C SER A 117 4.96 -18.93 16.58
N SER A 118 4.30 -19.52 17.59
CA SER A 118 3.77 -18.78 18.74
C SER A 118 4.87 -18.05 19.52
N GLN A 119 6.10 -18.56 19.53
CA GLN A 119 7.22 -17.90 20.20
C GLN A 119 7.62 -16.63 19.46
N GLU A 120 7.83 -16.72 18.14
CA GLU A 120 8.10 -15.55 17.29
C GLU A 120 6.96 -14.52 17.36
N PHE A 121 5.72 -14.99 17.38
CA PHE A 121 4.54 -14.14 17.54
C PHE A 121 4.61 -13.27 18.78
N LEU A 122 4.84 -13.90 19.93
CA LEU A 122 4.82 -13.20 21.21
C LEU A 122 6.03 -12.27 21.35
N ALA A 123 7.21 -12.70 20.88
CA ALA A 123 8.40 -11.86 20.84
C ALA A 123 8.21 -10.63 19.95
N ALA A 124 7.57 -10.80 18.77
CA ALA A 124 7.25 -9.68 17.89
C ALA A 124 6.23 -8.73 18.52
N TYR A 125 5.20 -9.25 19.21
CA TYR A 125 4.25 -8.42 19.95
C TYR A 125 4.96 -7.59 21.03
N ASP A 126 5.78 -8.21 21.87
CA ASP A 126 6.51 -7.51 22.93
C ASP A 126 7.44 -6.42 22.39
N LEU A 127 8.02 -6.66 21.21
CA LEU A 127 8.83 -5.67 20.51
C LEU A 127 8.00 -4.48 20.01
N CYS A 128 6.85 -4.73 19.38
CA CYS A 128 6.12 -3.72 18.62
C CYS A 128 4.89 -3.11 19.32
N SER A 129 4.46 -3.64 20.47
CA SER A 129 3.26 -3.16 21.19
C SER A 129 3.35 -1.70 21.64
N SER A 130 4.56 -1.18 21.83
CA SER A 130 4.78 0.24 22.16
C SER A 130 4.79 1.17 20.94
N TRP A 131 4.76 0.61 19.72
CA TRP A 131 4.89 1.39 18.49
C TRP A 131 3.54 1.80 17.88
N ALA A 132 2.47 1.08 18.24
CA ALA A 132 1.12 1.31 17.75
C ALA A 132 0.09 1.03 18.84
N GLU A 133 -1.01 1.79 18.85
CA GLU A 133 -2.12 1.63 19.80
C GLU A 133 -2.87 0.30 19.62
N SER A 134 -2.87 -0.23 18.40
CA SER A 134 -3.41 -1.55 18.09
C SER A 134 -2.58 -2.25 17.03
N ILE A 135 -2.48 -3.57 17.19
CA ILE A 135 -1.81 -4.46 16.27
C ILE A 135 -2.85 -5.43 15.69
N VAL A 136 -2.73 -5.69 14.40
CA VAL A 136 -3.53 -6.69 13.69
C VAL A 136 -2.62 -7.86 13.36
N ALA A 137 -3.00 -9.05 13.81
CA ALA A 137 -2.37 -10.30 13.43
C ALA A 137 -3.29 -11.08 12.49
N GLN A 138 -2.76 -11.58 11.37
CA GLN A 138 -3.54 -12.30 10.37
C GLN A 138 -2.85 -13.57 9.90
N GLU A 139 -3.63 -14.60 9.62
CA GLU A 139 -3.17 -15.77 8.87
C GLU A 139 -2.45 -15.35 7.59
N TRP A 140 -1.34 -16.02 7.29
CA TRP A 140 -0.64 -15.82 6.04
C TRP A 140 -1.40 -16.47 4.87
N VAL A 141 -1.95 -15.64 3.99
CA VAL A 141 -2.56 -16.13 2.75
C VAL A 141 -1.46 -16.64 1.81
N ARG A 142 -1.48 -17.95 1.53
CA ARG A 142 -0.42 -18.62 0.76
C ARG A 142 -0.48 -18.24 -0.71
N GLY A 143 0.66 -18.31 -1.39
CA GLY A 143 0.78 -17.97 -2.80
C GLY A 143 1.93 -16.99 -3.08
N LYS A 144 2.28 -16.89 -4.35
CA LYS A 144 3.34 -16.03 -4.87
C LYS A 144 2.82 -14.60 -5.07
N ASP A 145 3.70 -13.69 -5.49
CA ASP A 145 3.31 -12.32 -5.84
C ASP A 145 2.24 -12.29 -6.94
N ARG A 146 2.27 -13.23 -7.89
CA ARG A 146 1.29 -13.34 -8.99
C ARG A 146 -0.12 -13.72 -8.55
N ASP A 147 -0.27 -14.20 -7.32
CA ASP A 147 -1.57 -14.50 -6.73
C ASP A 147 -2.21 -13.26 -6.06
N LEU A 148 -1.52 -12.11 -6.04
CA LEU A 148 -2.06 -10.82 -5.59
C LEU A 148 -2.70 -10.07 -6.75
N TYR A 149 -4.00 -9.88 -6.65
CA TYR A 149 -4.84 -9.15 -7.57
C TYR A 149 -5.26 -7.83 -6.93
N SER A 150 -5.64 -6.89 -7.78
CA SER A 150 -6.18 -5.61 -7.36
C SER A 150 -7.18 -5.09 -8.35
N CYS A 151 -8.22 -4.42 -7.87
CA CYS A 151 -9.14 -3.66 -8.70
C CYS A 151 -9.01 -2.18 -8.33
N ASN A 152 -8.56 -1.36 -9.28
CA ASN A 152 -8.65 0.10 -9.18
C ASN A 152 -10.04 0.51 -9.66
N CYS A 153 -10.66 1.48 -9.01
CA CYS A 153 -11.98 1.93 -9.39
C CYS A 153 -12.22 3.40 -9.03
N TYR A 154 -13.19 4.00 -9.71
CA TYR A 154 -13.77 5.29 -9.39
C TYR A 154 -15.28 5.15 -9.27
N PHE A 155 -15.84 5.63 -8.16
CA PHE A 155 -17.26 5.62 -7.86
C PHE A 155 -17.80 7.05 -7.81
N ASP A 156 -18.95 7.29 -8.43
CA ASP A 156 -19.63 8.60 -8.42
C ASP A 156 -20.31 8.90 -7.07
N GLU A 157 -21.05 10.00 -7.00
CA GLU A 157 -21.79 10.42 -5.80
C GLU A 157 -22.90 9.45 -5.38
N GLN A 158 -23.44 8.66 -6.30
CA GLN A 158 -24.45 7.63 -6.02
C GLN A 158 -23.82 6.26 -5.72
N SER A 159 -22.49 6.21 -5.56
CA SER A 159 -21.73 4.98 -5.37
C SER A 159 -21.93 3.99 -6.53
N LYS A 160 -22.06 4.49 -7.76
CA LYS A 160 -22.02 3.66 -8.97
C LYS A 160 -20.58 3.59 -9.51
N PRO A 161 -20.09 2.40 -9.89
CA PRO A 161 -18.76 2.27 -10.48
C PRO A 161 -18.72 2.91 -11.87
N ILE A 162 -17.96 3.99 -12.04
CA ILE A 162 -17.75 4.68 -13.32
C ILE A 162 -16.56 4.10 -14.08
N VAL A 163 -15.52 3.69 -13.35
CA VAL A 163 -14.33 3.04 -13.88
C VAL A 163 -13.95 1.86 -13.00
N THR A 164 -13.58 0.75 -13.62
CA THR A 164 -12.93 -0.38 -12.93
C THR A 164 -11.75 -0.89 -13.77
N PHE A 165 -10.69 -1.34 -13.11
CA PHE A 165 -9.52 -1.88 -13.78
C PHE A 165 -8.82 -2.93 -12.91
N VAL A 166 -8.83 -4.17 -13.37
CA VAL A 166 -8.25 -5.31 -12.67
C VAL A 166 -6.84 -5.60 -13.18
N ALA A 167 -5.93 -5.79 -12.23
CA ALA A 167 -4.55 -6.13 -12.48
C ALA A 167 -4.05 -7.15 -11.46
N ARG A 168 -2.96 -7.84 -11.77
CA ARG A 168 -2.22 -8.66 -10.83
C ARG A 168 -0.79 -8.17 -10.67
N LYS A 169 -0.20 -8.38 -9.50
CA LYS A 169 1.21 -8.11 -9.27
C LYS A 169 2.04 -9.14 -10.03
N LEU A 170 3.20 -8.71 -10.51
CA LEU A 170 4.22 -9.61 -11.04
C LEU A 170 5.32 -9.83 -10.01
N ARG A 171 5.78 -8.73 -9.39
CA ARG A 171 6.82 -8.73 -8.36
C ARG A 171 6.58 -7.64 -7.33
N GLN A 172 7.10 -7.85 -6.12
CA GLN A 172 7.07 -6.90 -5.01
C GLN A 172 8.47 -6.54 -4.52
N ASN A 173 8.64 -5.31 -4.03
CA ASN A 173 9.87 -4.84 -3.38
C ASN A 173 9.57 -4.20 -2.01
N PRO A 174 10.16 -4.69 -0.90
CA PRO A 174 10.92 -5.95 -0.82
C PRO A 174 10.07 -7.17 -1.23
N PRO A 175 10.71 -8.29 -1.63
CA PRO A 175 10.02 -9.55 -1.92
C PRO A 175 9.02 -9.95 -0.82
N ILE A 176 7.91 -10.59 -1.20
CA ILE A 176 6.88 -11.17 -0.30
C ILE A 176 6.00 -10.15 0.45
N LEU A 177 6.60 -9.18 1.18
CA LEU A 177 5.89 -8.23 2.06
C LEU A 177 5.98 -6.76 1.58
N GLY A 178 6.45 -6.53 0.37
CA GLY A 178 6.69 -5.20 -0.16
C GLY A 178 5.50 -4.51 -0.83
N VAL A 179 5.82 -3.41 -1.50
CA VAL A 179 4.91 -2.80 -2.48
C VAL A 179 5.12 -3.44 -3.84
N SER A 180 4.13 -3.35 -4.73
CA SER A 180 4.33 -3.79 -6.12
C SER A 180 5.50 -3.05 -6.74
N ALA A 181 6.37 -3.83 -7.38
CA ALA A 181 7.45 -3.36 -8.23
C ALA A 181 7.04 -3.45 -9.70
N SER A 182 6.24 -4.43 -10.07
CA SER A 182 5.61 -4.53 -11.38
C SER A 182 4.25 -5.21 -11.29
N GLY A 183 3.38 -4.94 -12.26
CA GLY A 183 2.07 -5.54 -12.40
C GLY A 183 1.61 -5.55 -13.85
N GLU A 184 0.64 -6.40 -14.13
CA GLU A 184 0.05 -6.52 -15.46
C GLU A 184 -1.47 -6.56 -15.38
N GLU A 185 -2.08 -6.06 -16.43
CA GLU A 185 -3.49 -6.18 -16.72
C GLU A 185 -3.92 -7.65 -16.75
N CYS A 186 -5.08 -7.96 -16.15
CA CYS A 186 -5.65 -9.30 -16.23
C CYS A 186 -7.17 -9.27 -16.08
N ARG A 187 -7.85 -10.27 -16.65
CA ARG A 187 -9.25 -10.55 -16.32
C ARG A 187 -9.35 -11.39 -15.05
N ASN A 188 -10.16 -10.94 -14.10
CA ASN A 188 -10.52 -11.69 -12.91
C ASN A 188 -11.88 -11.20 -12.39
N ASP A 189 -12.94 -11.89 -12.82
CA ASP A 189 -14.33 -11.48 -12.58
C ASP A 189 -14.70 -11.58 -11.09
N THR A 190 -14.09 -12.51 -10.34
CA THR A 190 -14.28 -12.64 -8.89
C THR A 190 -13.79 -11.40 -8.15
N VAL A 191 -12.57 -10.94 -8.45
CA VAL A 191 -12.00 -9.74 -7.82
C VAL A 191 -12.78 -8.49 -8.19
N LEU A 192 -13.21 -8.37 -9.45
CA LEU A 192 -14.06 -7.27 -9.90
C LEU A 192 -15.38 -7.24 -9.12
N LYS A 193 -16.11 -8.36 -9.12
CA LYS A 193 -17.41 -8.49 -8.45
C LYS A 193 -17.30 -8.16 -6.96
N GLN A 194 -16.35 -8.78 -6.26
CA GLN A 194 -16.17 -8.56 -4.82
C GLN A 194 -15.76 -7.12 -4.50
N THR A 195 -14.97 -6.48 -5.36
CA THR A 195 -14.61 -5.06 -5.21
C THR A 195 -15.84 -4.16 -5.36
N VAL A 196 -16.64 -4.39 -6.41
CA VAL A 196 -17.83 -3.58 -6.68
C VAL A 196 -18.86 -3.77 -5.57
N GLU A 197 -19.12 -5.00 -5.14
CA GLU A 197 -20.04 -5.30 -4.04
C GLU A 197 -19.60 -4.63 -2.73
N LEU A 198 -18.33 -4.79 -2.34
CA LEU A 198 -17.81 -4.15 -1.13
C LEU A 198 -17.98 -2.64 -1.16
N PHE A 199 -17.50 -2.00 -2.23
CA PHE A 199 -17.50 -0.54 -2.31
C PHE A 199 -18.89 0.05 -2.53
N THR A 200 -19.81 -0.65 -3.18
CA THR A 200 -21.22 -0.24 -3.26
C THR A 200 -21.91 -0.32 -1.89
N ASN A 201 -21.69 -1.41 -1.14
CA ASN A 201 -22.32 -1.63 0.16
C ASN A 201 -21.91 -0.58 1.20
N VAL A 202 -20.66 -0.13 1.16
CA VAL A 202 -20.15 0.94 2.03
C VAL A 202 -20.38 2.35 1.46
N ARG A 203 -21.11 2.47 0.34
CA ARG A 203 -21.40 3.75 -0.34
C ARG A 203 -20.13 4.55 -0.64
N LEU A 204 -19.14 3.88 -1.23
CA LEU A 204 -17.90 4.54 -1.63
C LEU A 204 -18.19 5.66 -2.65
N ARG A 205 -17.62 6.84 -2.40
CA ARG A 205 -17.49 7.92 -3.38
C ARG A 205 -16.01 8.19 -3.62
N GLY A 206 -15.61 8.34 -4.88
CA GLY A 206 -14.23 8.62 -5.24
C GLY A 206 -13.39 7.40 -5.58
N LEU A 207 -12.07 7.54 -5.44
CA LEU A 207 -11.13 6.49 -5.80
C LEU A 207 -11.15 5.35 -4.77
N GLY A 208 -11.25 4.14 -5.29
CA GLY A 208 -11.10 2.91 -4.54
C GLY A 208 -10.02 2.03 -5.16
N TYR A 209 -9.35 1.28 -4.30
CA TYR A 209 -8.43 0.25 -4.71
C TYR A 209 -8.55 -0.90 -3.72
N LEU A 210 -8.96 -2.08 -4.18
CA LEU A 210 -9.04 -3.26 -3.34
C LEU A 210 -7.95 -4.24 -3.73
N GLU A 211 -7.14 -4.68 -2.76
CA GLU A 211 -6.18 -5.76 -2.95
C GLU A 211 -6.72 -7.08 -2.39
N MET A 212 -6.61 -8.13 -3.20
CA MET A 212 -7.04 -9.48 -2.85
C MET A 212 -5.95 -10.47 -3.22
N LYS A 213 -5.77 -11.51 -2.42
CA LYS A 213 -4.85 -12.60 -2.74
C LYS A 213 -5.63 -13.89 -2.93
N ARG A 214 -5.35 -14.60 -4.01
CA ARG A 214 -5.82 -15.98 -4.17
C ARG A 214 -4.97 -16.89 -3.29
N ASP A 215 -5.59 -17.52 -2.31
CA ASP A 215 -4.92 -18.51 -1.48
C ASP A 215 -4.56 -19.73 -2.32
N ALA A 216 -3.27 -20.05 -2.40
CA ALA A 216 -2.79 -21.13 -3.25
C ALA A 216 -3.24 -22.54 -2.80
N HIS A 217 -3.66 -22.70 -1.54
CA HIS A 217 -4.10 -23.98 -1.00
C HIS A 217 -5.60 -24.21 -1.26
N SER A 218 -6.45 -23.27 -0.86
CA SER A 218 -7.91 -23.35 -0.98
C SER A 218 -8.45 -22.85 -2.33
N GLY A 219 -7.66 -22.08 -3.07
CA GLY A 219 -8.09 -21.41 -4.31
C GLY A 219 -8.99 -20.20 -4.09
N GLN A 220 -9.35 -19.89 -2.84
CA GLN A 220 -10.26 -18.81 -2.46
C GLN A 220 -9.56 -17.45 -2.49
N TYR A 221 -10.28 -16.40 -2.86
CA TYR A 221 -9.76 -15.03 -2.82
C TYR A 221 -9.99 -14.42 -1.44
N ARG A 222 -8.94 -13.88 -0.83
CA ARG A 222 -8.96 -13.22 0.47
C ARG A 222 -8.66 -11.73 0.31
N VAL A 223 -9.47 -10.87 0.92
CA VAL A 223 -9.23 -9.42 0.94
C VAL A 223 -8.04 -9.12 1.84
N ILE A 224 -7.07 -8.35 1.31
CA ILE A 224 -5.80 -8.03 1.98
C ILE A 224 -5.79 -6.61 2.52
N GLU A 225 -6.20 -5.63 1.71
CA GLU A 225 -6.39 -4.25 2.15
C GLU A 225 -7.13 -3.42 1.09
N PRO A 226 -8.05 -2.52 1.51
CA PRO A 226 -8.49 -1.40 0.68
C PRO A 226 -7.51 -0.21 0.77
N ASN A 227 -7.46 0.62 -0.26
CA ASN A 227 -6.84 1.95 -0.26
C ASN A 227 -7.86 2.92 -0.86
N ILE A 228 -8.21 3.98 -0.13
CA ILE A 228 -9.37 4.83 -0.45
C ILE A 228 -8.96 6.29 -0.64
N GLY A 229 -9.63 6.98 -1.55
CA GLY A 229 -9.61 8.45 -1.64
C GLY A 229 -8.37 9.05 -2.28
N ARG A 230 -7.45 8.23 -2.81
CA ARG A 230 -6.25 8.70 -3.50
C ARG A 230 -5.82 7.78 -4.64
N PRO A 231 -5.10 8.31 -5.65
CA PRO A 231 -4.34 7.48 -6.56
C PRO A 231 -3.31 6.64 -5.78
N THR A 232 -3.13 5.40 -6.20
CA THR A 232 -1.96 4.60 -5.80
C THR A 232 -0.90 4.72 -6.88
N GLY A 233 0.37 4.45 -6.56
CA GLY A 233 1.42 4.39 -7.60
C GLY A 233 1.07 3.43 -8.75
N ARG A 234 0.19 2.44 -8.50
CA ARG A 234 -0.25 1.45 -9.50
C ARG A 234 -1.44 1.91 -10.31
N SER A 235 -2.13 2.98 -9.94
CA SER A 235 -3.30 3.48 -10.67
C SER A 235 -2.95 3.88 -12.11
N ALA A 236 -1.68 4.21 -12.36
CA ALA A 236 -1.15 4.43 -13.71
C ALA A 236 -1.25 3.20 -14.65
N ILE A 237 -1.47 1.98 -14.14
CA ILE A 237 -1.72 0.80 -14.98
C ILE A 237 -3.05 0.89 -15.72
N ALA A 238 -4.07 1.54 -15.13
CA ALA A 238 -5.34 1.75 -15.80
C ALA A 238 -5.16 2.63 -17.04
N GLU A 239 -4.43 3.74 -16.88
CA GLU A 239 -4.08 4.65 -17.97
C GLU A 239 -3.22 3.95 -19.05
N ALA A 240 -2.29 3.08 -18.64
CA ALA A 240 -1.54 2.23 -19.56
C ALA A 240 -2.45 1.23 -20.31
N GLY A 241 -3.53 0.75 -19.66
CA GLY A 241 -4.57 -0.06 -20.30
C GLY A 241 -5.53 0.73 -21.19
N GLY A 242 -5.32 2.05 -21.36
CA GLY A 242 -6.22 2.92 -22.11
C GLY A 242 -7.53 3.26 -21.38
N VAL A 243 -7.58 3.00 -20.06
CA VAL A 243 -8.72 3.31 -19.20
C VAL A 243 -8.41 4.57 -18.38
N PRO A 244 -9.07 5.71 -18.66
CA PRO A 244 -8.75 7.01 -18.08
C PRO A 244 -9.32 7.17 -16.68
N LEU A 245 -8.80 6.41 -15.70
CA LEU A 245 -9.28 6.36 -14.33
C LEU A 245 -9.25 7.73 -13.65
N ILE A 246 -8.10 8.42 -13.66
CA ILE A 246 -7.94 9.68 -12.95
C ILE A 246 -8.64 10.80 -13.71
N TYR A 247 -8.58 10.77 -15.03
CA TYR A 247 -9.26 11.75 -15.87
C TYR A 247 -10.80 11.62 -15.80
N SER A 248 -11.34 10.41 -15.63
CA SER A 248 -12.77 10.22 -15.39
C SER A 248 -13.23 10.86 -14.08
N MET A 249 -12.44 10.72 -13.00
CA MET A 249 -12.71 11.43 -11.74
C MET A 249 -12.68 12.95 -11.92
N TYR A 250 -11.70 13.46 -12.66
CA TYR A 250 -11.63 14.90 -12.95
C TYR A 250 -12.88 15.39 -13.68
N CYS A 251 -13.24 14.71 -14.78
CA CYS A 251 -14.40 15.08 -15.58
C CYS A 251 -15.69 15.05 -14.77
N ASP A 252 -15.89 13.99 -13.97
CA ASP A 252 -17.07 13.87 -13.10
C ASP A 252 -17.18 15.04 -12.13
N LEU A 253 -16.09 15.35 -11.41
CA LEU A 253 -16.09 16.42 -10.40
C LEU A 253 -16.16 17.83 -11.00
N ALA A 254 -15.62 18.02 -12.20
CA ALA A 254 -15.68 19.28 -12.93
C ALA A 254 -16.99 19.46 -13.73
N GLY A 255 -17.92 18.48 -13.70
CA GLY A 255 -19.14 18.52 -14.49
C GLY A 255 -18.93 18.43 -16.00
N LEU A 256 -17.80 17.87 -16.43
CA LEU A 256 -17.44 17.67 -17.83
C LEU A 256 -17.95 16.32 -18.34
N GLN A 257 -18.03 16.20 -19.67
CA GLN A 257 -18.37 14.92 -20.30
C GLN A 257 -17.33 13.85 -19.94
N LEU A 258 -17.81 12.70 -19.46
CA LEU A 258 -16.95 11.56 -19.13
C LEU A 258 -16.27 11.00 -20.39
N PRO A 259 -14.99 10.62 -20.33
CA PRO A 259 -14.26 10.08 -21.48
C PRO A 259 -14.85 8.73 -21.92
N PRO A 260 -14.98 8.41 -23.22
CA PRO A 260 -15.77 7.27 -23.68
C PRO A 260 -15.19 5.88 -23.31
N ARG A 261 -13.86 5.72 -23.21
CA ARG A 261 -13.19 4.43 -23.04
C ARG A 261 -12.94 4.07 -21.57
N ARG A 262 -13.99 3.88 -20.77
CA ARG A 262 -13.87 3.59 -19.32
C ARG A 262 -13.81 2.11 -18.96
N GLU A 263 -14.01 1.25 -19.96
CA GLU A 263 -14.00 -0.20 -19.79
C GLU A 263 -12.64 -0.79 -20.15
N GLN A 264 -12.24 -1.79 -19.37
CA GLN A 264 -11.00 -2.51 -19.55
C GLN A 264 -11.07 -3.40 -20.81
N THR A 265 -10.04 -3.33 -21.66
CA THR A 265 -10.02 -3.99 -22.98
C THR A 265 -8.99 -5.12 -23.09
N TYR A 266 -8.19 -5.37 -22.05
CA TYR A 266 -7.28 -6.51 -21.95
C TYR A 266 -6.19 -6.57 -23.03
N HIS A 267 -5.54 -5.44 -23.30
CA HIS A 267 -4.41 -5.33 -24.24
C HIS A 267 -3.05 -5.71 -23.64
N GLY A 268 -3.02 -6.24 -22.41
CA GLY A 268 -1.81 -6.71 -21.76
C GLY A 268 -0.95 -5.57 -21.23
N ALA A 269 -1.58 -4.47 -20.80
CA ALA A 269 -0.88 -3.32 -20.26
C ALA A 269 -0.10 -3.67 -18.99
N LYS A 270 1.07 -3.06 -18.84
CA LYS A 270 1.93 -3.27 -17.68
C LYS A 270 2.28 -1.96 -16.99
N TRP A 271 2.51 -2.05 -15.69
CA TRP A 271 3.08 -0.98 -14.90
C TRP A 271 4.33 -1.50 -14.22
N ILE A 272 5.41 -0.73 -14.26
CA ILE A 272 6.71 -1.14 -13.73
C ILE A 272 7.34 0.04 -12.99
N TYR A 273 7.79 -0.17 -11.76
CA TYR A 273 8.78 0.69 -11.14
C TYR A 273 10.15 0.04 -11.35
N PHE A 274 10.82 0.40 -12.44
CA PHE A 274 11.97 -0.35 -12.95
C PHE A 274 13.09 -0.57 -11.91
N LYS A 275 13.45 0.45 -11.15
CA LYS A 275 14.46 0.37 -10.08
C LYS A 275 14.12 -0.69 -9.02
N LYS A 276 12.87 -0.71 -8.55
CA LYS A 276 12.41 -1.71 -7.56
C LYS A 276 12.25 -3.08 -8.18
N ASP A 277 11.81 -3.13 -9.44
CA ASP A 277 11.63 -4.38 -10.17
C ASP A 277 12.96 -5.09 -10.40
N LEU A 278 14.01 -4.34 -10.74
CA LEU A 278 15.36 -4.85 -10.90
C LEU A 278 15.91 -5.43 -9.59
N ALA A 279 15.76 -4.71 -8.47
CA ALA A 279 16.20 -5.17 -7.15
C ALA A 279 15.50 -6.47 -6.74
N SER A 280 14.19 -6.57 -6.92
CA SER A 280 13.44 -7.80 -6.63
C SER A 280 13.77 -8.92 -7.60
N SER A 281 13.96 -8.63 -8.88
CA SER A 281 14.30 -9.64 -9.89
C SER A 281 15.66 -10.28 -9.60
N TRP A 282 16.63 -9.49 -9.15
CA TRP A 282 17.91 -10.01 -8.66
C TRP A 282 17.74 -10.98 -7.49
N HIS A 283 16.91 -10.64 -6.49
CA HIS A 283 16.61 -11.52 -5.37
C HIS A 283 16.00 -12.86 -5.82
N TYR A 284 14.99 -12.82 -6.68
CA TYR A 284 14.34 -14.05 -7.17
C TYR A 284 15.26 -14.89 -8.07
N TRP A 285 16.13 -14.24 -8.84
CA TRP A 285 17.14 -14.93 -9.64
C TRP A 285 18.15 -15.67 -8.77
N GLN A 286 18.66 -15.04 -7.69
CA GLN A 286 19.56 -15.71 -6.74
C GLN A 286 18.93 -16.94 -6.06
N LYS A 287 17.60 -16.95 -5.89
CA LYS A 287 16.86 -18.09 -5.34
C LYS A 287 16.43 -19.14 -6.37
N GLY A 288 16.73 -18.93 -7.66
CA GLY A 288 16.28 -19.81 -8.73
C GLY A 288 14.76 -19.75 -9.01
N GLU A 289 14.07 -18.74 -8.48
CA GLU A 289 12.61 -18.56 -8.65
C GLU A 289 12.25 -17.72 -9.89
N LEU A 290 13.24 -17.08 -10.51
CA LEU A 290 13.10 -16.28 -11.73
C LEU A 290 14.32 -16.43 -12.62
N THR A 291 14.12 -16.80 -13.88
CA THR A 291 15.19 -16.82 -14.89
C THR A 291 15.36 -15.45 -15.56
N LEU A 292 16.54 -15.18 -16.12
CA LEU A 292 16.78 -13.95 -16.90
C LEU A 292 15.81 -13.84 -18.09
N GLY A 293 15.52 -14.96 -18.76
CA GLY A 293 14.57 -14.99 -19.88
C GLY A 293 13.14 -14.66 -19.46
N GLU A 294 12.68 -15.14 -18.31
CA GLU A 294 11.36 -14.78 -17.75
C GLU A 294 11.29 -13.31 -17.34
N TRP A 295 12.37 -12.78 -16.76
CA TRP A 295 12.45 -11.36 -16.43
C TRP A 295 12.35 -10.51 -17.70
N MET A 296 13.17 -10.78 -18.73
CA MET A 296 13.13 -10.06 -20.01
C MET A 296 11.75 -10.14 -20.68
N ARG A 297 11.12 -11.33 -20.69
CA ARG A 297 9.75 -11.51 -21.18
C ARG A 297 8.74 -10.67 -20.39
N SER A 298 8.91 -10.55 -19.08
CA SER A 298 8.03 -9.72 -18.25
C SER A 298 8.13 -8.22 -18.58
N LEU A 299 9.27 -7.75 -19.08
CA LEU A 299 9.49 -6.36 -19.51
C LEU A 299 8.96 -6.07 -20.94
N TRP A 300 8.70 -7.10 -21.75
CA TRP A 300 8.21 -6.93 -23.12
C TRP A 300 6.76 -6.41 -23.16
N GLY A 301 6.42 -5.63 -24.18
CA GLY A 301 5.05 -5.18 -24.46
C GLY A 301 4.74 -3.76 -23.96
N HIS A 302 3.47 -3.39 -24.08
CA HIS A 302 2.95 -2.08 -23.70
C HIS A 302 3.05 -1.88 -22.18
N LYS A 303 3.75 -0.82 -21.76
CA LYS A 303 4.03 -0.56 -20.34
C LYS A 303 4.19 0.92 -20.06
N ARG A 304 3.90 1.32 -18.82
CA ARG A 304 4.32 2.59 -18.25
C ARG A 304 5.26 2.39 -17.07
N ASP A 305 6.30 3.21 -17.01
CA ASP A 305 7.15 3.27 -15.84
C ASP A 305 6.49 4.13 -14.75
N ALA A 306 6.79 3.84 -13.48
CA ALA A 306 6.25 4.55 -12.34
C ALA A 306 6.76 5.98 -12.19
N VAL A 307 7.95 6.28 -12.73
CA VAL A 307 8.63 7.57 -12.54
C VAL A 307 9.08 8.16 -13.87
N PHE A 308 9.56 7.34 -14.82
CA PHE A 308 10.07 7.83 -16.09
C PHE A 308 8.97 8.41 -16.98
N SER A 309 9.16 9.65 -17.40
CA SER A 309 8.41 10.30 -18.47
C SER A 309 9.38 10.93 -19.47
N TRP A 310 9.08 10.84 -20.75
CA TRP A 310 9.83 11.54 -21.80
C TRP A 310 9.69 13.06 -21.70
N SER A 311 8.56 13.55 -21.22
CA SER A 311 8.30 14.99 -21.06
C SER A 311 8.95 15.60 -19.82
N ASP A 312 9.27 14.76 -18.83
CA ASP A 312 9.91 15.17 -17.59
C ASP A 312 10.79 14.02 -17.07
N PRO A 313 12.02 13.87 -17.59
CA PRO A 313 12.90 12.77 -17.21
C PRO A 313 13.61 13.01 -15.86
N MET A 314 13.59 14.24 -15.33
CA MET A 314 14.37 14.62 -14.15
C MET A 314 13.99 13.85 -12.87
N PRO A 315 12.70 13.62 -12.54
CA PRO A 315 12.30 12.80 -11.41
C PRO A 315 12.89 11.39 -11.43
N PHE A 316 12.98 10.78 -12.62
CA PHE A 316 13.57 9.45 -12.77
C PHE A 316 15.07 9.48 -12.46
N LEU A 317 15.82 10.43 -13.02
CA LEU A 317 17.25 10.58 -12.73
C LEU A 317 17.51 10.84 -11.24
N LEU A 318 16.70 11.68 -10.61
CA LEU A 318 16.79 11.97 -9.18
C LEU A 318 16.47 10.74 -8.32
N ASP A 319 15.49 9.93 -8.70
CA ASP A 319 15.20 8.68 -7.98
C ASP A 319 16.40 7.73 -8.01
N TRP A 320 17.11 7.62 -9.13
CA TRP A 320 18.35 6.83 -9.20
C TRP A 320 19.51 7.45 -8.39
N TRP A 321 19.61 8.78 -8.35
CA TRP A 321 20.69 9.48 -7.65
C TRP A 321 20.53 9.57 -6.13
N THR A 322 19.30 9.68 -5.63
CA THR A 322 19.03 9.96 -4.20
C THR A 322 19.61 8.90 -3.25
N PRO A 323 19.50 7.58 -3.51
CA PRO A 323 20.14 6.56 -2.68
C PRO A 323 21.66 6.67 -2.68
N ILE A 324 22.26 7.05 -3.81
CA ILE A 324 23.70 7.24 -3.97
C ILE A 324 24.16 8.43 -3.13
N ARG A 325 23.42 9.55 -3.20
CA ARG A 325 23.68 10.74 -2.37
C ARG A 325 23.55 10.46 -0.88
N ASP A 326 22.54 9.71 -0.47
CA ASP A 326 22.32 9.38 0.94
C ASP A 326 23.36 8.38 1.46
N LEU A 327 23.81 7.44 0.62
CA LEU A 327 24.93 6.54 0.90
C LEU A 327 26.25 7.30 1.02
N MET A 328 26.54 8.21 0.09
CA MET A 328 27.72 9.09 0.14
C MET A 328 27.72 9.98 1.39
N ARG A 329 26.57 10.56 1.77
CA ARG A 329 26.42 11.35 3.00
C ARG A 329 26.60 10.52 4.27
N ARG A 330 26.12 9.27 4.29
CA ARG A 330 26.36 8.33 5.40
C ARG A 330 27.84 7.93 5.48
N GLY A 331 28.48 7.61 4.35
CA GLY A 331 29.92 7.33 4.26
C GLY A 331 30.76 8.53 4.73
N TRP A 332 30.41 9.75 4.31
CA TRP A 332 31.04 10.99 4.77
C TRP A 332 30.85 11.26 6.27
N ARG A 333 29.68 10.92 6.84
CA ARG A 333 29.43 11.03 8.29
C ARG A 333 30.25 10.00 9.08
N LEU A 334 30.37 8.77 8.58
CA LEU A 334 31.19 7.72 9.19
C LEU A 334 32.69 8.06 9.10
N LEU A 335 33.16 8.62 7.98
CA LEU A 335 34.53 9.12 7.83
C LEU A 335 34.81 10.32 8.75
N ARG A 336 33.82 11.19 9.02
CA ARG A 336 33.94 12.25 10.03
C ARG A 336 33.87 11.75 11.48
N GLN A 337 33.19 10.63 11.73
CA GLN A 337 33.10 9.99 13.05
C GLN A 337 34.25 9.02 13.33
N GLY A 338 35.08 8.70 12.32
CA GLY A 338 36.28 7.86 12.45
C GLY A 338 37.43 8.44 13.30
N ASN A 339 37.24 9.60 13.95
CA ASN A 339 38.20 10.20 14.87
C ASN A 339 37.77 10.17 16.35
N VAL A 340 36.72 9.43 16.69
CA VAL A 340 36.35 9.24 18.11
C VAL A 340 36.33 7.75 18.41
N GLN A 341 37.42 7.26 18.99
CA GLN A 341 37.45 5.94 19.63
C GLN A 341 36.46 5.93 20.81
N PRO A 342 35.64 4.88 20.97
CA PRO A 342 34.87 4.70 22.19
C PRO A 342 35.82 4.31 23.33
N LEU A 343 35.76 5.04 24.45
CA LEU A 343 36.34 4.61 25.73
C LEU A 343 35.74 3.25 26.11
N VAL A 344 36.59 2.23 26.10
CA VAL A 344 36.30 0.93 26.71
C VAL A 344 36.33 1.13 28.22
N HIS A 345 35.16 1.05 28.85
CA HIS A 345 35.07 0.90 30.30
C HIS A 345 35.38 -0.55 30.62
N ASP A 346 36.58 -0.79 31.14
CA ASP A 346 37.01 -2.10 31.62
C ASP A 346 36.23 -2.43 32.91
N SER A 347 35.49 -3.53 32.88
CA SER A 347 34.89 -4.10 34.09
C SER A 347 35.07 -5.62 34.07
N GLN A 348 36.19 -6.08 34.63
CA GLN A 348 36.29 -7.43 35.17
C GLN A 348 36.87 -7.41 36.60
N THR A 349 36.00 -7.89 37.49
CA THR A 349 36.21 -8.38 38.85
C THR A 349 37.47 -9.24 39.05
N ARG A 350 38.11 -9.14 40.23
CA ARG A 350 38.40 -10.28 41.13
C ARG A 350 39.01 -9.82 42.47
N SER A 351 38.41 -10.29 43.56
CA SER A 351 38.96 -10.35 44.92
C SER A 351 40.17 -11.31 44.99
N PRO A 352 41.01 -11.25 46.05
CA PRO A 352 40.72 -12.02 47.28
C PRO A 352 41.10 -11.34 48.61
N LEU A 353 40.57 -11.94 49.68
CA LEU A 353 40.80 -11.77 51.14
C LEU A 353 42.30 -11.87 51.55
N PRO A 354 42.68 -11.48 52.80
CA PRO A 354 42.31 -12.20 54.03
C PRO A 354 41.12 -11.63 54.82
#